data_AF-A0A4U7DIV7-F1
#
_entry.id   AF-A0A4U7DIV7-F1
#
_cell.length_a   1.000
_cell.length_b   1.000
_cell.length_c   1.000
_cell.angle_alpha   90.00
_cell.angle_beta   90.00
_cell.angle_gamma   90.00
#
_symmetry.space_group_name_H-M   'P 1'
#
loop_
_entity.id
_entity.type
_entity.pdbx_description
1 polymer ?
#
loop_
_entity_poly.entity_id
_entity_poly.type
_entity_poly.pdbx_seq_one_letter_code
_entity_poly.pdbx_strand_id
1 'polypeptide(L)'
;TATQLDAVSEFLAHGLEAGHRCVYLADANPPSRIEDALREAGVNVTARTAAGDLVVRDASAVYLDGGFDLDATVSELRSEAEQSALDGYKGLWLAGENTWAFDAEASFERIVDFEIEFDSACPDHPVTALCQYDLRRFDGSAAAKALRTHRQVIYDRAL
;
A
#
# COMPACT_ATOMS: atom_id res chain seq x y z
N THR A 1 -4.20 -5.86 -12.50
CA THR A 1 -4.96 -5.72 -13.77
C THR A 1 -4.67 -4.35 -14.36
N ALA A 2 -5.11 -4.03 -15.59
CA ALA A 2 -4.92 -2.68 -16.14
C ALA A 2 -5.53 -1.62 -15.20
N THR A 3 -6.79 -1.81 -14.79
CA THR A 3 -7.47 -0.91 -13.85
C THR A 3 -6.75 -0.74 -12.52
N GLN A 4 -6.16 -1.82 -11.99
CA GLN A 4 -5.39 -1.75 -10.75
C GLN A 4 -4.11 -0.91 -10.92
N LEU A 5 -3.40 -1.08 -12.05
CA LEU A 5 -2.20 -0.31 -12.35
C LEU A 5 -2.52 1.17 -12.61
N ASP A 6 -3.63 1.47 -13.28
CA ASP A 6 -4.07 2.85 -13.52
C ASP A 6 -4.41 3.54 -12.19
N ALA A 7 -5.21 2.89 -11.34
CA ALA A 7 -5.63 3.45 -10.05
C ALA A 7 -4.43 3.73 -9.12
N VAL A 8 -3.48 2.80 -9.02
CA VAL A 8 -2.30 3.03 -8.17
C VAL A 8 -1.37 4.09 -8.77
N SER A 9 -1.23 4.13 -10.09
CA SER A 9 -0.36 5.11 -10.74
C SER A 9 -0.88 6.53 -10.52
N GLU A 10 -2.19 6.75 -10.66
CA GLU A 10 -2.82 8.04 -10.33
C GLU A 10 -2.67 8.42 -8.85
N PHE A 11 -2.90 7.46 -7.95
CA PHE A 11 -2.77 7.67 -6.51
C PHE A 11 -1.35 8.12 -6.12
N LEU A 12 -0.32 7.40 -6.59
CA LEU A 12 1.07 7.70 -6.26
C LEU A 12 1.56 8.96 -6.97
N ALA A 13 1.18 9.18 -8.23
CA ALA A 13 1.53 10.41 -8.95
C ALA A 13 1.01 11.64 -8.19
N HIS A 14 -0.24 11.60 -7.72
CA HIS A 14 -0.82 12.70 -6.95
C HIS A 14 -0.09 12.92 -5.61
N GLY A 15 0.23 11.86 -4.87
CA GLY A 15 0.98 11.96 -3.61
C GLY A 15 2.36 12.61 -3.81
N LEU A 16 3.08 12.20 -4.85
CA LEU A 16 4.39 12.75 -5.22
C LEU A 16 4.32 14.23 -5.62
N GLU A 17 3.30 14.62 -6.40
CA GLU A 17 3.07 16.02 -6.79
C GLU A 17 2.68 16.90 -5.61
N ALA A 18 1.93 16.35 -4.66
CA ALA A 18 1.49 17.05 -3.46
C ALA A 18 2.61 17.23 -2.40
N GLY A 19 3.79 16.62 -2.59
CA GLY A 19 4.94 16.74 -1.70
C GLY A 19 4.96 15.71 -0.56
N HIS A 20 4.41 14.53 -0.81
CA HIS A 20 4.47 13.37 0.09
C HIS A 20 5.54 12.38 -0.38
N ARG A 21 6.14 11.67 0.58
CA ARG A 21 6.91 10.45 0.24
C ARG A 21 5.90 9.35 -0.08
N CYS A 22 6.17 8.59 -1.12
CA CYS A 22 5.30 7.52 -1.58
C CYS A 22 6.02 6.17 -1.50
N VAL A 23 5.33 5.18 -0.94
CA VAL A 23 5.81 3.81 -0.81
C VAL A 23 4.82 2.86 -1.46
N TYR A 24 5.33 1.95 -2.29
CA TYR A 24 4.56 0.86 -2.87
C TYR A 24 5.08 -0.50 -2.39
N LEU A 25 4.17 -1.32 -1.88
CA LEU A 25 4.42 -2.70 -1.45
C LEU A 25 3.84 -3.66 -2.51
N ALA A 26 4.73 -4.23 -3.32
CA ALA A 26 4.39 -5.07 -4.47
C ALA A 26 4.38 -6.56 -4.11
N ASP A 27 3.39 -7.32 -4.60
CA ASP A 27 3.29 -8.76 -4.34
C ASP A 27 2.81 -9.56 -5.57
N ALA A 28 1.53 -9.41 -5.96
CA ALA A 28 0.96 -9.99 -7.16
C ALA A 28 1.60 -9.45 -8.45
N ASN A 29 2.14 -8.24 -8.42
CA ASN A 29 2.95 -7.68 -9.50
C ASN A 29 4.42 -7.57 -9.06
N PRO A 30 5.40 -7.83 -9.95
CA PRO A 30 6.78 -7.53 -9.64
C PRO A 30 6.99 -6.00 -9.53
N PRO A 31 7.91 -5.51 -8.69
CA PRO A 31 8.21 -4.07 -8.54
C PRO A 31 8.40 -3.33 -9.87
N SER A 32 9.11 -3.95 -10.83
CA SER A 32 9.35 -3.36 -12.15
C SER A 32 8.07 -3.04 -12.93
N ARG A 33 7.02 -3.83 -12.77
CA ARG A 33 5.73 -3.59 -13.44
C ARG A 33 5.02 -2.36 -12.90
N ILE A 34 5.18 -2.09 -11.61
CA ILE A 34 4.64 -0.89 -10.97
C ILE A 34 5.41 0.34 -11.42
N GLU A 35 6.74 0.24 -11.46
CA GLU A 35 7.58 1.30 -12.00
C GLU A 35 7.25 1.62 -13.46
N ASP A 36 7.02 0.60 -14.29
CA ASP A 36 6.63 0.79 -15.70
C ASP A 36 5.29 1.52 -15.81
N ALA A 37 4.28 1.11 -15.04
CA ALA A 37 2.97 1.79 -15.00
C ALA A 37 3.09 3.26 -14.55
N LEU A 38 3.93 3.54 -13.56
CA LEU A 38 4.22 4.91 -13.13
C LEU A 38 4.91 5.75 -14.22
N ARG A 39 5.85 5.15 -14.97
CA ARG A 39 6.49 5.82 -16.12
C ARG A 39 5.46 6.14 -17.20
N GLU A 40 4.56 5.21 -17.51
CA GLU A 40 3.47 5.41 -18.47
C GLU A 40 2.50 6.52 -18.03
N ALA A 41 2.27 6.66 -16.72
CA ALA A 41 1.51 7.76 -16.12
C ALA A 41 2.26 9.10 -16.05
N GLY A 42 3.51 9.17 -16.55
CA GLY A 42 4.30 10.40 -16.62
C GLY A 42 5.18 10.68 -15.39
N VAL A 43 5.28 9.75 -14.44
CA VAL A 43 6.17 9.89 -13.27
C VAL A 43 7.62 9.62 -13.69
N ASN A 44 8.53 10.54 -13.36
CA ASN A 44 9.97 10.29 -13.50
C ASN A 44 10.49 9.39 -12.36
N VAL A 45 10.21 8.08 -12.46
CA VAL A 45 10.54 7.09 -11.42
C VAL A 45 12.00 7.15 -11.01
N THR A 46 12.93 7.22 -11.97
CA THR A 46 14.38 7.26 -11.67
C THR A 46 14.75 8.47 -10.80
N ALA A 47 14.24 9.66 -11.13
CA ALA A 47 14.53 10.86 -10.33
C ALA A 47 13.87 10.79 -8.95
N ARG A 48 12.62 10.33 -8.87
CA ARG A 48 11.86 10.23 -7.61
C ARG A 48 12.48 9.22 -6.65
N THR A 49 12.90 8.06 -7.16
CA THR A 49 13.59 7.05 -6.34
C THR A 49 14.98 7.52 -5.92
N ALA A 50 15.74 8.16 -6.79
CA ALA A 50 17.05 8.73 -6.42
C ALA A 50 16.95 9.82 -5.34
N ALA A 51 15.85 10.58 -5.32
CA ALA A 51 15.55 11.58 -4.30
C ALA A 51 15.00 11.00 -2.99
N GLY A 52 14.60 9.72 -2.97
CA GLY A 52 13.90 9.11 -1.82
C GLY A 52 12.42 9.49 -1.72
N ASP A 53 11.86 10.11 -2.76
CA ASP A 53 10.44 10.46 -2.84
C ASP A 53 9.56 9.22 -3.09
N LEU A 54 10.10 8.23 -3.83
CA LEU A 54 9.40 7.01 -4.23
C LEU A 54 10.21 5.78 -3.86
N VAL A 55 9.61 4.89 -3.08
CA VAL A 55 10.15 3.56 -2.76
C VAL A 55 9.19 2.50 -3.30
N VAL A 56 9.69 1.56 -4.10
CA VAL A 56 8.94 0.37 -4.53
C VAL A 56 9.68 -0.84 -3.99
N ARG A 57 9.05 -1.60 -3.11
CA ARG A 57 9.64 -2.78 -2.48
C ARG A 57 8.68 -3.96 -2.48
N ASP A 58 9.25 -5.15 -2.34
CA ASP A 58 8.48 -6.39 -2.24
C ASP A 58 7.72 -6.42 -0.91
N ALA A 59 6.44 -6.77 -0.94
CA ALA A 59 5.58 -6.84 0.23
C ALA A 59 6.02 -7.99 1.14
N SER A 60 6.54 -9.10 0.60
CA SER A 60 7.04 -10.22 1.42
C SER A 60 8.22 -9.80 2.30
N ALA A 61 9.06 -8.87 1.84
CA ALA A 61 10.15 -8.31 2.64
C ALA A 61 9.66 -7.46 3.82
N VAL A 62 8.41 -6.98 3.79
CA VAL A 62 7.79 -6.19 4.86
C VAL A 62 6.92 -7.05 5.77
N TYR A 63 6.18 -8.01 5.20
CA TYR A 63 5.16 -8.77 5.92
C TYR A 63 5.60 -10.19 6.31
N LEU A 64 6.62 -10.77 5.67
CA LEU A 64 6.99 -12.18 5.86
C LEU A 64 8.41 -12.40 6.40
N ASP A 65 9.27 -11.38 6.43
CA ASP A 65 10.62 -11.52 6.99
C ASP A 65 10.56 -11.67 8.51
N GLY A 66 10.79 -12.90 9.00
CA GLY A 66 10.67 -13.25 10.41
C GLY A 66 9.28 -13.75 10.86
N GLY A 67 8.32 -13.87 9.93
CA GLY A 67 6.92 -14.23 10.19
C GLY A 67 6.03 -12.98 10.33
N PHE A 68 4.75 -13.11 9.98
CA PHE A 68 3.81 -11.99 10.02
C PHE A 68 3.50 -11.57 11.47
N ASP A 69 4.21 -10.54 11.93
CA ASP A 69 3.97 -9.82 13.18
C ASP A 69 3.30 -8.47 12.88
N LEU A 70 1.99 -8.46 13.11
CA LEU A 70 1.09 -7.34 12.87
C LEU A 70 1.55 -6.07 13.62
N ASP A 71 1.93 -6.19 14.88
CA ASP A 71 2.30 -5.05 15.70
C ASP A 71 3.65 -4.47 15.23
N ALA A 72 4.58 -5.34 14.85
CA ALA A 72 5.86 -4.93 14.30
C ALA A 72 5.70 -4.18 12.98
N THR A 73 4.90 -4.70 12.03
CA THR A 73 4.69 -4.03 10.75
C THR A 73 3.96 -2.69 10.90
N VAL A 74 2.94 -2.59 11.77
CA VAL A 74 2.28 -1.31 12.06
C VAL A 74 3.27 -0.30 12.67
N SER A 75 4.14 -0.76 13.58
CA SER A 75 5.18 0.08 14.17
C SER A 75 6.22 0.56 13.15
N GLU A 76 6.62 -0.29 12.21
CA GLU A 76 7.55 0.08 11.14
C GLU A 76 6.95 1.16 10.23
N LEU A 77 5.73 0.95 9.73
CA LEU A 77 5.05 1.92 8.86
C LEU A 77 4.80 3.25 9.56
N ARG A 78 4.49 3.24 10.87
CA ARG A 78 4.40 4.45 11.68
C ARG A 78 5.75 5.18 11.74
N SER A 79 6.83 4.46 12.00
CA SER A 79 8.18 5.03 12.07
C SER A 79 8.61 5.62 10.73
N GLU A 80 8.27 4.95 9.62
CA GLU A 80 8.52 5.45 8.26
C GLU A 80 7.73 6.74 7.97
N ALA A 81 6.50 6.85 8.46
CA ALA A 81 5.70 8.06 8.33
C ALA A 81 6.26 9.24 9.14
N GLU A 82 6.66 9.00 10.38
CA GLU A 82 7.33 9.99 11.23
C GLU A 82 8.64 10.46 10.59
N GLN A 83 9.46 9.52 10.09
CA GLN A 83 10.70 9.85 9.41
C GLN A 83 10.46 10.65 8.13
N SER A 84 9.42 10.32 7.35
CA SER A 84 9.03 11.09 6.18
C SER A 84 8.72 12.55 6.54
N ALA A 85 8.00 12.79 7.64
CA ALA A 85 7.74 14.15 8.11
C ALA A 85 9.03 14.87 8.55
N LEU A 86 9.93 14.17 9.26
CA LEU A 86 11.23 14.72 9.67
C LEU A 86 12.14 15.08 8.50
N ASP A 87 12.06 14.31 7.40
CA ASP A 87 12.81 14.56 6.16
C ASP A 87 12.23 15.73 5.34
N GLY A 88 11.15 16.37 5.81
CA GLY A 88 10.55 17.56 5.21
C GLY A 88 9.39 17.29 4.25
N TYR A 89 8.92 16.04 4.14
CA TYR A 89 7.70 15.72 3.41
C TYR A 89 6.47 16.09 4.24
N LYS A 90 5.32 16.25 3.57
CA LYS A 90 4.04 16.48 4.27
C LYS A 90 3.50 15.25 5.00
N GLY A 91 4.10 14.09 4.76
CA GLY A 91 3.70 12.79 5.29
C GLY A 91 3.95 11.67 4.30
N LEU A 92 3.37 10.51 4.60
CA LEU A 92 3.58 9.26 3.86
C LEU A 92 2.31 8.83 3.12
N TRP A 93 2.46 8.50 1.85
CA TRP A 93 1.43 7.83 1.07
C TRP A 93 1.87 6.39 0.81
N LEU A 94 1.04 5.43 1.22
CA LEU A 94 1.32 4.00 1.11
C LEU A 94 0.31 3.36 0.16
N ALA A 95 0.76 2.53 -0.76
CA ALA A 95 -0.12 1.64 -1.50
C ALA A 95 0.43 0.21 -1.48
N GLY A 96 -0.44 -0.77 -1.25
CA GLY A 96 -0.01 -2.15 -1.05
C GLY A 96 -0.98 -3.16 -1.63
N GLU A 97 -0.42 -4.24 -2.19
CA GLU A 97 -1.18 -5.41 -2.63
C GLU A 97 -1.33 -6.38 -1.45
N ASN A 98 -2.56 -6.75 -1.07
CA ASN A 98 -2.77 -7.62 0.10
C ASN A 98 -2.64 -9.12 -0.20
N THR A 99 -2.17 -9.50 -1.38
CA THR A 99 -2.09 -10.90 -1.79
C THR A 99 -1.01 -11.71 -1.05
N TRP A 100 -0.08 -11.06 -0.34
CA TRP A 100 0.93 -11.70 0.52
C TRP A 100 0.29 -12.51 1.64
N ALA A 101 -0.92 -12.15 2.05
CA ALA A 101 -1.60 -12.79 3.16
C ALA A 101 -2.03 -14.24 2.86
N PHE A 102 -2.11 -14.62 1.58
CA PHE A 102 -2.30 -16.01 1.18
C PHE A 102 -1.05 -16.87 1.46
N ASP A 103 0.14 -16.29 1.39
CA ASP A 103 1.41 -16.99 1.62
C ASP A 103 1.78 -17.05 3.11
N ALA A 104 1.26 -16.11 3.91
CA ALA A 104 1.45 -16.08 5.36
C ALA A 104 0.70 -17.19 6.13
N GLU A 105 -0.12 -18.02 5.46
CA GLU A 105 -1.18 -18.85 6.06
C GLU A 105 -2.06 -18.05 7.07
N ALA A 106 -2.07 -16.72 6.95
CA ALA A 106 -2.81 -15.86 7.83
C ALA A 106 -4.29 -16.03 7.49
N SER A 107 -5.13 -16.23 8.51
CA SER A 107 -6.57 -16.16 8.30
C SER A 107 -6.90 -14.74 7.84
N PHE A 108 -7.89 -14.62 6.95
CA PHE A 108 -8.36 -13.32 6.51
C PHE A 108 -8.79 -12.40 7.68
N GLU A 109 -9.21 -12.99 8.79
CA GLU A 109 -9.48 -12.27 10.04
C GLU A 109 -8.26 -11.54 10.58
N ARG A 110 -7.07 -12.15 10.56
CA ARG A 110 -5.83 -11.50 11.02
C ARG A 110 -5.39 -10.36 10.12
N ILE A 111 -5.69 -10.40 8.82
CA ILE A 111 -5.45 -9.28 7.89
C ILE A 111 -6.36 -8.10 8.26
N VAL A 112 -7.62 -8.39 8.58
CA VAL A 112 -8.58 -7.34 8.98
C VAL A 112 -8.20 -6.74 10.33
N ASP A 113 -7.77 -7.56 11.29
CA ASP A 113 -7.25 -7.06 12.56
C ASP A 113 -6.03 -6.14 12.30
N PHE A 114 -5.16 -6.49 11.35
CA PHE A 114 -4.05 -5.63 10.93
C PHE A 114 -4.55 -4.30 10.39
N GLU A 115 -5.56 -4.29 9.52
CA GLU A 115 -6.09 -3.03 8.97
C GLU A 115 -6.77 -2.16 10.01
N ILE A 116 -7.50 -2.76 10.96
CA ILE A 116 -8.17 -2.05 12.04
C ILE A 116 -7.13 -1.42 12.98
N GLU A 117 -6.09 -2.18 13.35
CA GLU A 117 -5.00 -1.67 14.18
C GLU A 117 -4.19 -0.61 13.43
N PHE A 118 -3.94 -0.80 12.13
CA PHE A 118 -3.27 0.19 11.28
C PHE A 118 -4.08 1.49 11.18
N ASP A 119 -5.38 1.43 10.90
CA ASP A 119 -6.24 2.63 10.83
C ASP A 119 -6.33 3.33 12.19
N SER A 120 -6.45 2.56 13.28
CA SER A 120 -6.48 3.07 14.66
C SER A 120 -5.14 3.69 15.08
N ALA A 121 -4.03 3.22 14.51
CA ALA A 121 -2.68 3.73 14.73
C ALA A 121 -2.40 5.03 13.98
N CYS A 122 -3.14 5.31 12.91
CA CYS A 122 -2.90 6.43 11.98
C CYS A 122 -3.61 7.78 12.25
N PRO A 123 -4.52 8.00 13.22
CA PRO A 123 -5.27 9.26 13.29
C PRO A 123 -4.40 10.48 13.66
N ASP A 124 -3.27 10.26 14.32
CA ASP A 124 -2.32 11.32 14.69
C ASP A 124 -1.15 11.48 13.69
N HIS A 125 -1.10 10.65 12.64
CA HIS A 125 0.03 10.59 11.71
C HIS A 125 -0.41 10.97 10.29
N PRO A 126 0.42 11.69 9.53
CA PRO A 126 0.08 12.13 8.17
C PRO A 126 0.26 10.97 7.16
N VAL A 127 -0.46 9.87 7.38
CA VAL A 127 -0.45 8.67 6.52
C VAL A 127 -1.73 8.61 5.70
N THR A 128 -1.59 8.37 4.40
CA THR A 128 -2.71 8.05 3.50
C THR A 128 -2.41 6.70 2.86
N ALA A 129 -3.28 5.71 3.04
CA ALA A 129 -3.06 4.35 2.56
C ALA A 129 -4.11 3.92 1.51
N LEU A 130 -3.64 3.17 0.50
CA LEU A 130 -4.45 2.48 -0.50
C LEU A 130 -4.19 0.98 -0.42
N CYS A 131 -5.10 0.25 0.20
CA CYS A 131 -5.08 -1.22 0.25
C CYS A 131 -5.77 -1.82 -0.99
N GLN A 132 -5.12 -2.78 -1.63
CA GLN A 132 -5.61 -3.40 -2.87
C GLN A 132 -5.95 -4.88 -2.68
N TYR A 133 -7.15 -5.25 -3.12
CA TYR A 133 -7.73 -6.58 -2.94
C TYR A 133 -8.11 -7.22 -4.28
N ASP A 134 -7.51 -8.38 -4.60
CA ASP A 134 -7.92 -9.17 -5.76
C ASP A 134 -9.18 -10.00 -5.46
N LEU A 135 -10.34 -9.51 -5.87
CA LEU A 135 -11.65 -10.15 -5.65
C LEU A 135 -11.81 -11.53 -6.30
N ARG A 136 -10.87 -11.96 -7.15
CA ARG A 136 -10.84 -13.34 -7.68
C ARG A 136 -10.22 -14.33 -6.69
N ARG A 137 -9.44 -13.81 -5.73
CA ARG A 137 -8.71 -14.57 -4.70
C ARG A 137 -9.35 -14.41 -3.32
N PHE A 138 -9.79 -13.19 -2.98
CA PHE A 138 -10.48 -12.91 -1.74
C PHE A 138 -11.95 -13.31 -1.82
N ASP A 139 -12.48 -13.97 -0.78
CA ASP A 139 -13.87 -14.40 -0.74
C ASP A 139 -14.84 -13.22 -0.45
N GLY A 140 -16.15 -13.48 -0.52
CA GLY A 140 -17.16 -12.44 -0.29
C GLY A 140 -17.18 -11.89 1.15
N SER A 141 -16.72 -12.68 2.14
CA SER A 141 -16.57 -12.22 3.52
C SER A 141 -15.44 -11.20 3.61
N ALA A 142 -14.36 -11.47 2.87
CA ALA A 142 -13.21 -10.61 2.81
C ALA A 142 -13.50 -9.24 2.21
N ALA A 143 -14.15 -9.25 1.04
CA ALA A 143 -14.62 -8.02 0.40
C ALA A 143 -15.57 -7.24 1.32
N ALA A 144 -16.53 -7.92 1.98
CA ALA A 144 -17.48 -7.27 2.87
C ALA A 144 -16.85 -6.61 4.11
N LYS A 145 -15.71 -7.14 4.59
CA LYS A 145 -14.97 -6.55 5.70
C LYS A 145 -14.11 -5.37 5.25
N ALA A 146 -13.43 -5.43 4.11
CA ALA A 146 -12.72 -4.29 3.53
C ALA A 146 -13.67 -3.07 3.33
N LEU A 147 -14.91 -3.33 2.89
CA LEU A 147 -15.97 -2.31 2.77
C LEU A 147 -16.36 -1.67 4.11
N ARG A 148 -16.11 -2.32 5.25
CA ARG A 148 -16.44 -1.82 6.59
C ARG A 148 -15.29 -1.08 7.25
N THR A 149 -14.04 -1.44 6.93
CA THR A 149 -12.83 -0.83 7.50
C THR A 149 -12.38 0.41 6.74
N HIS A 150 -12.69 0.50 5.45
CA HIS A 150 -12.26 1.63 4.61
C HIS A 150 -13.32 2.72 4.49
N ARG A 151 -12.89 3.98 4.65
CA ARG A 151 -13.77 5.14 4.46
C ARG A 151 -14.18 5.36 3.00
N GLN A 152 -13.35 4.93 2.05
CA GLN A 152 -13.58 5.08 0.62
C GLN A 152 -13.18 3.80 -0.09
N VAL A 153 -13.95 3.44 -1.13
CA VAL A 153 -13.75 2.20 -1.88
C VAL A 153 -13.90 2.50 -3.36
N ILE A 154 -12.90 2.09 -4.13
CA ILE A 154 -12.95 2.06 -5.59
C ILE A 154 -13.05 0.58 -5.97
N TYR A 155 -14.03 0.23 -6.79
CA TYR A 155 -14.19 -1.14 -7.27
C TYR A 155 -14.39 -1.12 -8.78
N ASP A 156 -13.70 -2.01 -9.48
CA ASP A 156 -13.91 -2.24 -10.89
C ASP A 156 -14.88 -3.42 -11.08
N ARG A 157 -16.01 -3.16 -11.73
CA ARG A 157 -16.95 -4.18 -12.17
C ARG A 157 -16.71 -4.47 -13.64
N ALA A 158 -15.55 -5.02 -13.99
CA ALA A 158 -15.41 -5.67 -15.28
C ALA A 158 -16.34 -6.90 -15.29
N LEU A 159 -17.56 -6.72 -15.82
CA LEU A 159 -18.52 -7.78 -16.14
C LEU A 159 -18.05 -8.59 -17.35
#